data_AF-A0A3C1UQZ0-F1
#
_entry.id   AF-A0A3C1UQZ0-F1
#
_cell.length_a   1.000
_cell.length_b   1.000
_cell.length_c   1.000
_cell.angle_alpha   90.00
_cell.angle_beta   90.00
_cell.angle_gamma   90.00
#
_symmetry.space_group_name_H-M   'P 1'
#
loop_
_entity.id
_entity.type
_entity.pdbx_description
1 polymer ?
#
loop_
_entity_poly.entity_id
_entity_poly.type
_entity_poly.pdbx_seq_one_letter_code
_entity_poly.pdbx_strand_id
1 'polypeptide(L)' 'MGPSPLKRTVVHLDADAFFASVEQASDTRLRGKPVAVGGEKRGIIAAA' A
#
# COMPACT_ATOMS: atom_id res chain seq x y z
N MET A 1 -21.68 -20.20 35.18
CA MET A 1 -21.00 -20.05 33.89
C MET A 1 -20.67 -18.59 33.71
N GLY A 2 -19.40 -18.20 33.76
CA GLY A 2 -18.98 -16.82 33.50
C GLY A 2 -19.10 -16.49 32.00
N PRO A 3 -19.12 -15.20 31.61
CA PRO A 3 -19.18 -14.82 30.21
C PRO A 3 -17.99 -15.42 29.46
N SER A 4 -18.27 -16.11 28.36
CA SER A 4 -17.24 -16.56 27.43
C SER A 4 -16.48 -15.34 26.87
N PRO A 5 -15.13 -15.38 26.79
CA PRO A 5 -14.37 -14.25 26.29
C PRO A 5 -14.87 -13.85 24.89
N LEU A 6 -15.11 -12.56 24.69
CA LEU A 6 -15.54 -12.03 23.40
C LEU A 6 -14.53 -12.46 22.33
N LYS A 7 -15.04 -13.06 21.25
CA LYS A 7 -14.24 -13.45 20.10
C LYS A 7 -13.67 -12.18 19.48
N ARG A 8 -12.35 -12.05 19.40
CA ARG A 8 -11.69 -10.92 18.76
C ARG A 8 -11.85 -11.04 17.25
N THR A 9 -12.37 -10.01 16.60
CA THR A 9 -12.32 -9.88 15.15
C THR A 9 -11.07 -9.09 14.79
N VAL A 10 -10.24 -9.63 13.92
CA VAL A 10 -9.04 -8.96 13.40
C VAL A 10 -9.26 -8.66 11.92
N VAL A 11 -9.04 -7.42 11.52
CA VAL A 11 -9.09 -6.97 10.12
C VAL A 11 -7.69 -6.63 9.68
N HIS A 12 -7.27 -7.19 8.55
CA HIS A 12 -6.03 -6.83 7.87
C HIS A 12 -6.38 -5.95 6.68
N LEU A 13 -5.66 -4.84 6.54
CA LEU A 13 -5.78 -3.92 5.42
C LEU A 13 -4.38 -3.74 4.86
N ASP A 14 -4.26 -3.95 3.55
CA ASP A 14 -3.04 -3.70 2.80
C ASP A 14 -3.42 -2.88 1.57
N ALA A 15 -2.52 -1.97 1.18
CA ALA A 15 -2.76 -1.05 0.06
C ALA A 15 -1.98 -1.50 -1.16
N ASP A 16 -2.69 -1.72 -2.27
CA ASP A 16 -2.08 -2.12 -3.55
C ASP A 16 -1.04 -1.10 -4.01
N ALA A 17 0.19 -1.57 -4.21
CA ALA A 17 1.34 -0.79 -4.68
C ALA A 17 1.41 0.62 -4.05
N PHE A 18 1.28 0.72 -2.72
CA PHE A 18 0.98 1.96 -1.99
C PHE A 18 1.69 3.21 -2.51
N PHE A 19 3.03 3.18 -2.66
CA PHE A 19 3.76 4.36 -3.14
C PHE A 19 3.47 4.71 -4.60
N ALA A 20 3.31 3.73 -5.50
CA ALA A 20 2.93 3.99 -6.87
C ALA A 20 1.51 4.58 -6.95
N SER A 21 0.58 4.06 -6.14
CA SER A 21 -0.79 4.57 -6.02
C SER A 21 -0.83 6.03 -5.52
N VAL A 22 0.04 6.40 -4.57
CA VAL A 22 0.20 7.78 -4.10
C VAL A 22 0.71 8.69 -5.23
N GLU A 23 1.73 8.28 -5.97
CA GLU A 23 2.26 9.08 -7.08
C GLU A 23 1.24 9.23 -8.22
N GLN A 24 0.46 8.19 -8.55
CA GLN A 24 -0.62 8.27 -9.54
C GLN A 24 -1.81 9.14 -9.09
N ALA A 25 -2.06 9.22 -7.78
CA ALA A 25 -3.04 10.14 -7.21
C ALA A 25 -2.56 11.60 -7.29
N SER A 26 -1.29 11.83 -6.96
CA SER A 26 -0.62 13.14 -6.99
C SER A 26 -0.44 13.69 -8.41
N ASP A 27 0.02 12.85 -9.35
CA ASP A 27 0.21 13.19 -10.75
C ASP A 27 -0.65 12.30 -11.66
N THR A 28 -1.77 12.86 -12.10
CA THR A 28 -2.74 12.18 -12.97
C THR A 28 -2.14 11.68 -14.29
N ARG A 29 -1.01 12.23 -14.75
CA ARG A 29 -0.34 11.81 -15.99
C ARG A 29 0.33 10.44 -15.85
N LEU A 30 0.51 9.94 -14.63
CA LEU A 30 1.07 8.62 -14.34
C LEU A 30 0.01 7.51 -14.37
N ARG A 31 -1.28 7.87 -14.38
CA ARG A 31 -2.38 6.88 -14.41
C ARG A 31 -2.39 6.11 -15.72
N GLY A 32 -2.62 4.80 -15.63
CA GLY A 32 -2.64 3.90 -16.78
C GLY A 32 -1.26 3.64 -17.40
N LYS A 33 -0.17 4.12 -16.78
CA LYS A 33 1.20 3.83 -17.21
C LYS A 33 1.86 2.82 -16.28
N PRO A 34 2.82 2.02 -16.78
CA PRO A 34 3.74 1.31 -15.92
C PRO A 34 4.55 2.31 -15.09
N VAL A 35 4.55 2.16 -13.76
CA VAL A 35 5.20 3.08 -12.81
C VAL A 35 5.93 2.27 -11.76
N ALA A 36 7.15 2.68 -11.42
CA ALA A 36 7.85 2.19 -10.24
C ALA A 36 8.33 3.39 -9.41
N VAL A 37 8.27 3.27 -8.09
CA VAL A 37 8.72 4.29 -7.14
C VAL A 37 9.92 3.74 -6.37
N GLY A 38 11.01 4.50 -6.32
CA GLY A 38 12.26 4.04 -5.71
C GLY A 38 13.22 5.17 -5.36
N GLY A 39 14.26 4.84 -4.61
CA GLY A 39 15.26 5.80 -4.11
C GLY A 39 16.47 5.94 -5.04
N GLU A 40 16.89 7.18 -5.29
CA GLU A 40 17.96 7.51 -6.26
C GLU A 40 19.35 6.94 -5.89
N LYS A 41 19.73 6.97 -4.60
CA LYS A 41 21.12 6.66 -4.19
C LYS A 41 21.48 5.18 -4.20
N ARG A 42 20.51 4.29 -4.01
CA ARG A 42 20.72 2.82 -3.96
C ARG A 42 19.95 2.07 -5.05
N GLY A 43 19.11 2.76 -5.83
CA GLY A 43 18.31 2.16 -6.89
C GLY A 43 17.26 1.17 -6.41
N ILE A 44 16.83 1.24 -5.14
CA ILE A 44 15.85 0.30 -4.58
C ILE A 44 14.46 0.75 -5.01
N ILE A 45 13.71 -0.16 -5.61
CA ILE A 45 12.29 0.00 -5.91
C ILE A 45 11.48 -0.35 -4.65
N ALA A 46 10.67 0.60 -4.19
CA ALA A 46 9.79 0.47 -3.03
C ALA A 46 8.36 0.05 -3.39
N ALA A 47 7.91 0.37 -4.61
CA ALA A 47 6.65 -0.11 -5.19
C ALA A 47 6.74 -0.12 -6.72
N ALA A 48 6.01 -1.00 -7.38
CA ALA A 48 5.90 -1.10 -8.84
C ALA A 48 4.51 -1.62 -9.24
#